data_AF-A0A2X2IQS7-F1
#
_entry.id   AF-A0A2X2IQS7-F1
#
_cell.length_a   1.000
_cell.length_b   1.000
_cell.length_c   1.000
_cell.angle_alpha   90.00
_cell.angle_beta   90.00
_cell.angle_gamma   90.00
#
_symmetry.space_group_name_H-M   'P 1'
#
loop_
_entity.id
_entity.type
_entity.pdbx_description
1 polymer ?
#
loop_
_entity_poly.entity_id
_entity_poly.type
_entity_poly.pdbx_seq_one_letter_code
_entity_poly.pdbx_strand_id
1 'polypeptide(L)'
;MFTLDKAREVSAAAVKAGRIQSVLLKVYSDDDFLYPGQESGFALKVLPEIVAEIQNLPRLHLAGLTHFPCLLWDEAAGKVLPTPNLHSLVQARDQLAKSGIAIEQLNAPSATSCTSLPLLAQYGVTHAEPGHALTGTIPANQQGDQPERIAMLWLSEISHHFRGDSYCYGGGYYRRGHAQHALVFTPENQKITETNLKTVDDSSIDYTLRWQASFR
;
A
#
# COMPACT_ATOMS: atom_id res chain seq x y z
N MET A 1 -16.92 0.15 0.08
CA MET A 1 -17.82 0.15 -1.09
C MET A 1 -17.34 1.20 -2.06
N PHE A 2 -17.30 0.84 -3.35
CA PHE A 2 -16.86 1.74 -4.42
C PHE A 2 -18.02 2.17 -5.34
N THR A 3 -19.16 1.46 -5.30
CA THR A 3 -20.36 1.74 -6.08
C THR A 3 -21.62 1.44 -5.28
N LEU A 4 -22.75 2.08 -5.64
CA LEU A 4 -24.05 1.78 -5.03
C LEU A 4 -24.55 0.38 -5.38
N ASP A 5 -24.27 -0.13 -6.57
CA ASP A 5 -24.66 -1.49 -6.96
C ASP A 5 -24.01 -2.54 -6.06
N LYS A 6 -22.70 -2.37 -5.75
CA LYS A 6 -22.04 -3.26 -4.80
C LYS A 6 -22.64 -3.14 -3.40
N ALA A 7 -23.03 -1.94 -2.98
CA ALA A 7 -23.71 -1.76 -1.69
C ALA A 7 -25.07 -2.47 -1.66
N ARG A 8 -25.86 -2.42 -2.75
CA ARG A 8 -27.13 -3.15 -2.89
C ARG A 8 -26.94 -4.66 -2.82
N GLU A 9 -25.90 -5.19 -3.48
CA GLU A 9 -25.56 -6.62 -3.38
C GLU A 9 -25.25 -7.04 -1.94
N VAL A 10 -24.44 -6.24 -1.23
CA VAL A 10 -24.08 -6.51 0.17
C VAL A 10 -25.29 -6.39 1.08
N SER A 11 -26.16 -5.40 0.85
CA SER A 11 -27.43 -5.24 1.57
C SER A 11 -28.32 -6.48 1.39
N ALA A 12 -28.51 -6.94 0.15
CA ALA A 12 -29.30 -8.14 -0.13
C ALA A 12 -28.72 -9.40 0.53
N ALA A 13 -27.39 -9.57 0.50
CA ALA A 13 -26.71 -10.66 1.19
C ALA A 13 -26.88 -10.58 2.72
N ALA A 14 -26.75 -9.38 3.31
CA ALA A 14 -26.94 -9.14 4.74
C ALA A 14 -28.38 -9.43 5.19
N VAL A 15 -29.38 -9.03 4.38
CA VAL A 15 -30.80 -9.37 4.58
C VAL A 15 -30.99 -10.88 4.59
N LYS A 16 -30.49 -11.60 3.57
CA LYS A 16 -30.61 -13.06 3.48
C LYS A 16 -29.93 -13.78 4.66
N ALA A 17 -28.82 -13.25 5.14
CA ALA A 17 -28.08 -13.79 6.28
C ALA A 17 -28.64 -13.38 7.65
N GLY A 18 -29.63 -12.47 7.71
CA GLY A 18 -30.17 -11.93 8.96
C GLY A 18 -29.16 -11.10 9.77
N ARG A 19 -28.19 -10.45 9.10
CA ARG A 19 -27.12 -9.67 9.75
C ARG A 19 -27.22 -8.19 9.38
N ILE A 20 -26.59 -7.32 10.16
CA ILE A 20 -26.27 -5.94 9.75
C ILE A 20 -24.79 -5.90 9.38
N GLN A 21 -24.46 -5.40 8.20
CA GLN A 21 -23.10 -5.29 7.71
C GLN A 21 -22.61 -3.85 7.81
N SER A 22 -21.58 -3.62 8.61
CA SER A 22 -20.85 -2.35 8.61
C SER A 22 -20.06 -2.19 7.31
N VAL A 23 -20.14 -1.01 6.70
CA VAL A 23 -19.45 -0.69 5.44
C VAL A 23 -18.67 0.61 5.57
N LEU A 24 -17.53 0.67 4.89
CA LEU A 24 -16.81 1.92 4.63
C LEU A 24 -17.07 2.38 3.19
N LEU A 25 -17.08 3.68 2.95
CA LEU A 25 -17.09 4.24 1.59
C LEU A 25 -15.68 4.66 1.19
N LYS A 26 -15.26 4.30 -0.03
CA LYS A 26 -14.03 4.87 -0.60
C LYS A 26 -14.40 6.18 -1.28
N VAL A 27 -13.68 7.24 -0.97
CA VAL A 27 -13.90 8.57 -1.53
C VAL A 27 -12.72 8.98 -2.39
N TYR A 28 -12.91 9.94 -3.30
CA TYR A 28 -11.82 10.59 -4.00
C TYR A 28 -12.18 12.03 -4.41
N SER A 29 -11.17 12.84 -4.68
CA SER A 29 -11.24 14.12 -5.38
C SER A 29 -10.35 14.11 -6.64
N ASP A 30 -10.50 15.11 -7.51
CA ASP A 30 -9.79 15.18 -8.79
C ASP A 30 -8.26 15.42 -8.62
N ASP A 31 -7.84 15.99 -7.49
CA ASP A 31 -6.43 16.28 -7.18
C ASP A 31 -5.72 15.14 -6.41
N ASP A 32 -6.43 14.04 -6.14
CA ASP A 32 -5.89 12.90 -5.41
C ASP A 32 -4.90 12.09 -6.26
N PHE A 33 -3.97 11.41 -5.59
CA PHE A 33 -3.11 10.43 -6.23
C PHE A 33 -3.92 9.15 -6.51
N LEU A 34 -4.26 8.94 -7.79
CA LEU A 34 -4.98 7.75 -8.27
C LEU A 34 -4.05 6.91 -9.14
N TYR A 35 -3.52 5.83 -8.58
CA TYR A 35 -2.63 4.92 -9.31
C TYR A 35 -3.41 3.99 -10.26
N PRO A 36 -2.77 3.52 -11.35
CA PRO A 36 -3.35 2.49 -12.21
C PRO A 36 -3.83 1.27 -11.43
N GLY A 37 -5.09 0.89 -11.64
CA GLY A 37 -5.76 -0.21 -10.94
C GLY A 37 -6.39 0.19 -9.60
N GLN A 38 -6.34 1.47 -9.22
CA GLN A 38 -6.89 1.99 -7.96
C GLN A 38 -7.91 3.11 -8.17
N GLU A 39 -8.21 3.49 -9.41
CA GLU A 39 -9.20 4.49 -9.82
C GLU A 39 -10.61 4.03 -9.43
N SER A 40 -11.07 4.44 -8.24
CA SER A 40 -12.26 3.88 -7.63
C SER A 40 -12.78 4.73 -6.47
N GLY A 41 -14.05 4.56 -6.15
CA GLY A 41 -14.72 5.24 -5.05
C GLY A 41 -15.79 6.21 -5.53
N PHE A 42 -16.30 7.01 -4.60
CA PHE A 42 -17.28 8.05 -4.86
C PHE A 42 -16.59 9.41 -4.87
N ALA A 43 -16.88 10.21 -5.89
CA ALA A 43 -16.36 11.58 -5.95
C ALA A 43 -16.93 12.40 -4.78
N LEU A 44 -16.07 13.19 -4.13
CA LEU A 44 -16.44 13.96 -2.94
C LEU A 44 -17.66 14.86 -3.17
N LYS A 45 -17.79 15.42 -4.39
CA LYS A 45 -18.89 16.29 -4.80
C LYS A 45 -20.29 15.64 -4.76
N VAL A 46 -20.38 14.31 -4.82
CA VAL A 46 -21.65 13.56 -4.75
C VAL A 46 -21.79 12.74 -3.47
N LEU A 47 -20.88 12.92 -2.51
CA LEU A 47 -20.86 12.11 -1.29
C LEU A 47 -22.17 12.21 -0.48
N PRO A 48 -22.82 13.38 -0.33
CA PRO A 48 -24.10 13.47 0.40
C PRO A 48 -25.20 12.59 -0.19
N GLU A 49 -25.37 12.58 -1.52
CA GLU A 49 -26.36 11.76 -2.21
C GLU A 49 -26.06 10.28 -2.01
N ILE A 50 -24.79 9.89 -2.14
CA ILE A 50 -24.36 8.51 -1.94
C ILE A 50 -24.64 8.05 -0.51
N VAL A 51 -24.34 8.87 0.50
CA VAL A 51 -24.58 8.50 1.89
C VAL A 51 -26.07 8.34 2.19
N ALA A 52 -26.93 9.20 1.64
CA ALA A 52 -28.38 9.06 1.78
C ALA A 52 -28.88 7.73 1.19
N GLU A 53 -28.40 7.35 -0.01
CA GLU A 53 -28.69 6.05 -0.62
C GLU A 53 -28.23 4.88 0.27
N ILE A 54 -27.01 4.94 0.81
CA ILE A 54 -26.46 3.90 1.69
C ILE A 54 -27.29 3.74 2.97
N GLN A 55 -27.71 4.85 3.60
CA GLN A 55 -28.53 4.83 4.82
C GLN A 55 -29.93 4.25 4.59
N ASN A 56 -30.46 4.36 3.37
CA ASN A 56 -31.75 3.79 2.99
C ASN A 56 -31.68 2.28 2.68
N LEU A 57 -30.49 1.71 2.46
CA LEU A 57 -30.35 0.28 2.20
C LEU A 57 -30.56 -0.53 3.49
N PRO A 58 -31.45 -1.54 3.48
CA PRO A 58 -31.70 -2.34 4.66
C PRO A 58 -30.44 -3.09 5.06
N ARG A 59 -30.24 -3.25 6.37
CA ARG A 59 -29.16 -4.06 6.95
C ARG A 59 -27.73 -3.60 6.60
N LEU A 60 -27.56 -2.38 6.12
CA LEU A 60 -26.24 -1.74 6.09
C LEU A 60 -26.09 -0.78 7.26
N HIS A 61 -24.86 -0.67 7.74
CA HIS A 61 -24.45 0.33 8.72
C HIS A 61 -23.26 1.11 8.14
N LEU A 62 -23.41 2.41 7.95
CA LEU A 62 -22.32 3.26 7.49
C LEU A 62 -21.33 3.50 8.63
N ALA A 63 -20.27 2.71 8.69
CA ALA A 63 -19.27 2.81 9.75
C ALA A 63 -18.25 3.94 9.50
N GLY A 64 -18.00 4.29 8.23
CA GLY A 64 -17.16 5.44 7.91
C GLY A 64 -16.52 5.40 6.53
N LEU A 65 -15.27 5.84 6.44
CA LEU A 65 -14.60 6.18 5.19
C LEU A 65 -13.19 5.56 5.12
N THR A 66 -12.72 5.35 3.89
CA THR A 66 -11.32 4.95 3.61
C THR A 66 -10.82 5.58 2.32
N HIS A 67 -9.50 5.68 2.17
CA HIS A 67 -8.84 6.04 0.92
C HIS A 67 -7.40 5.51 0.86
N PHE A 68 -6.79 5.50 -0.31
CA PHE A 68 -5.40 5.07 -0.49
C PHE A 68 -4.74 5.83 -1.65
N PRO A 69 -3.44 6.18 -1.56
CA PRO A 69 -2.59 6.11 -0.36
C PRO A 69 -2.79 7.33 0.54
N CYS A 70 -3.01 7.16 1.85
CA CYS A 70 -3.18 8.31 2.75
C CYS A 70 -1.86 8.96 3.17
N LEU A 71 -0.78 8.19 3.22
CA LEU A 71 0.58 8.68 3.45
C LEU A 71 1.54 8.12 2.39
N LEU A 72 2.58 8.88 2.08
CA LEU A 72 3.67 8.46 1.19
C LEU A 72 5.03 8.92 1.73
N TRP A 73 6.06 8.15 1.43
CA TRP A 73 7.45 8.57 1.62
C TRP A 73 7.81 9.61 0.56
N ASP A 74 8.35 10.74 1.02
CA ASP A 74 8.93 11.77 0.17
C ASP A 74 10.45 11.72 0.30
N GLU A 75 11.12 11.31 -0.77
CA GLU A 75 12.58 11.14 -0.82
C GLU A 75 13.31 12.47 -0.64
N ALA A 76 12.79 13.56 -1.22
CA ALA A 76 13.44 14.86 -1.14
C ALA A 76 13.34 15.45 0.28
N ALA A 77 12.23 15.20 0.97
CA ALA A 77 12.01 15.63 2.34
C ALA A 77 12.57 14.67 3.39
N GLY A 78 12.91 13.43 3.00
CA GLY A 78 13.39 12.39 3.90
C GLY A 78 12.39 11.98 4.98
N LYS A 79 11.08 12.03 4.68
CA LYS A 79 10.02 11.71 5.65
C LYS A 79 8.74 11.24 5.00
N VAL A 80 7.90 10.56 5.79
CA VAL A 80 6.53 10.21 5.42
C VAL A 80 5.63 11.45 5.57
N LEU A 81 4.85 11.75 4.53
CA LEU A 81 3.99 12.93 4.44
C LEU A 81 2.53 12.55 4.13
N PRO A 82 1.57 13.40 4.54
CA PRO A 82 0.18 13.26 4.15
C PRO A 82 0.02 13.55 2.65
N THR A 83 -0.82 12.77 2.00
CA THR A 83 -1.18 12.96 0.59
C THR A 83 -2.46 13.80 0.47
N PRO A 84 -2.76 14.34 -0.74
CA PRO A 84 -4.07 14.91 -1.02
C PRO A 84 -5.23 13.96 -0.69
N ASN A 85 -5.02 12.64 -0.86
CA ASN A 85 -6.01 11.61 -0.54
C ASN A 85 -6.42 11.63 0.94
N LEU A 86 -5.47 11.80 1.88
CA LEU A 86 -5.79 11.93 3.31
C LEU A 86 -6.56 13.23 3.58
N HIS A 87 -6.20 14.32 2.91
CA HIS A 87 -6.92 15.59 3.03
C HIS A 87 -8.37 15.45 2.51
N SER A 88 -8.57 14.82 1.35
CA SER A 88 -9.89 14.48 0.81
C SER A 88 -10.70 13.62 1.77
N LEU A 89 -10.06 12.63 2.41
CA LEU A 89 -10.69 11.75 3.39
C LEU A 89 -11.15 12.51 4.65
N VAL A 90 -10.33 13.44 5.15
CA VAL A 90 -10.67 14.30 6.28
C VAL A 90 -11.76 15.31 5.92
N GLN A 91 -11.68 15.90 4.73
CA GLN A 91 -12.71 16.80 4.21
C GLN A 91 -14.07 16.09 4.10
N ALA A 92 -14.07 14.85 3.60
CA ALA A 92 -15.26 14.01 3.53
C ALA A 92 -15.89 13.77 4.91
N ARG A 93 -15.08 13.41 5.91
CA ARG A 93 -15.55 13.28 7.31
C ARG A 93 -16.20 14.57 7.79
N ASP A 94 -15.52 15.71 7.62
CA ASP A 94 -15.99 16.99 8.14
C ASP A 94 -17.26 17.48 7.44
N GLN A 95 -17.40 17.19 6.15
CA GLN A 95 -18.63 17.44 5.40
C GLN A 95 -19.80 16.61 5.94
N LEU A 96 -19.60 15.32 6.21
CA LEU A 96 -20.64 14.46 6.78
C LEU A 96 -21.02 14.88 8.20
N ALA A 97 -20.04 15.26 9.02
CA ALA A 97 -20.28 15.75 10.37
C ALA A 97 -21.17 17.01 10.39
N LYS A 98 -20.97 17.94 9.44
CA LYS A 98 -21.82 19.13 9.28
C LYS A 98 -23.28 18.79 8.96
N SER A 99 -23.52 17.65 8.34
CA SER A 99 -24.86 17.12 8.06
C SER A 99 -25.40 16.23 9.19
N GLY A 100 -24.74 16.20 10.35
CA GLY A 100 -25.16 15.40 11.51
C GLY A 100 -24.83 13.91 11.38
N ILE A 101 -24.00 13.52 10.43
CA ILE A 101 -23.60 12.13 10.20
C ILE A 101 -22.26 11.89 10.87
N ALA A 102 -22.28 11.17 11.99
CA ALA A 102 -21.08 10.70 12.66
C ALA A 102 -20.54 9.44 11.98
N ILE A 103 -19.21 9.32 11.92
CA ILE A 103 -18.53 8.09 11.49
C ILE A 103 -17.68 7.55 12.63
N GLU A 104 -17.63 6.24 12.76
CA GLU A 104 -16.86 5.53 13.78
C GLU A 104 -15.43 5.24 13.29
N GLN A 105 -15.29 5.06 11.97
CA GLN A 105 -14.06 4.61 11.35
C GLN A 105 -13.58 5.58 10.27
N LEU A 106 -12.45 6.23 10.54
CA LEU A 106 -11.62 6.89 9.54
C LEU A 106 -10.41 6.01 9.31
N ASN A 107 -10.46 5.21 8.24
CA ASN A 107 -9.45 4.21 7.91
C ASN A 107 -8.46 4.79 6.89
N ALA A 108 -7.19 4.93 7.27
CA ALA A 108 -6.18 5.62 6.47
C ALA A 108 -4.92 4.75 6.23
N PRO A 109 -4.96 3.82 5.27
CA PRO A 109 -3.85 2.94 4.91
C PRO A 109 -2.77 3.64 4.06
N SER A 110 -1.69 2.89 3.79
CA SER A 110 -0.42 3.33 3.18
C SER A 110 0.58 3.92 4.18
N ALA A 111 1.82 3.44 4.10
CA ALA A 111 2.95 3.85 4.94
C ALA A 111 2.65 3.88 6.46
N THR A 112 1.70 3.06 6.94
CA THR A 112 1.45 2.86 8.37
C THR A 112 2.64 2.14 9.00
N SER A 113 3.30 2.81 9.95
CA SER A 113 4.49 2.36 10.69
C SER A 113 4.52 3.01 12.08
N CYS A 114 5.40 2.55 12.97
CA CYS A 114 5.60 3.12 14.30
C CYS A 114 5.80 4.64 14.26
N THR A 115 6.58 5.14 13.29
CA THR A 115 6.93 6.56 13.17
C THR A 115 5.87 7.40 12.45
N SER A 116 4.95 6.79 11.69
CA SER A 116 3.86 7.52 11.01
C SER A 116 2.53 7.51 11.77
N LEU A 117 2.34 6.59 12.73
CA LEU A 117 1.14 6.55 13.58
C LEU A 117 0.85 7.89 14.30
N PRO A 118 1.83 8.62 14.87
CA PRO A 118 1.57 9.92 15.46
C PRO A 118 1.03 10.95 14.46
N LEU A 119 1.49 10.92 13.21
CA LEU A 119 0.98 11.77 12.15
C LEU A 119 -0.47 11.43 11.82
N LEU A 120 -0.81 10.14 11.67
CA LEU A 120 -2.20 9.71 11.46
C LEU A 120 -3.12 10.17 12.60
N ALA A 121 -2.66 10.05 13.85
CA ALA A 121 -3.41 10.50 15.01
C ALA A 121 -3.71 12.02 14.98
N GLN A 122 -2.79 12.85 14.48
CA GLN A 122 -3.03 14.31 14.32
C GLN A 122 -4.18 14.63 13.37
N TYR A 123 -4.46 13.76 12.38
CA TYR A 123 -5.59 13.90 11.46
C TYR A 123 -6.89 13.28 12.00
N GLY A 124 -6.86 12.69 13.20
CA GLY A 124 -8.02 12.01 13.80
C GLY A 124 -8.35 10.68 13.10
N VAL A 125 -7.35 10.03 12.49
CA VAL A 125 -7.48 8.68 11.96
C VAL A 125 -7.73 7.72 13.12
N THR A 126 -8.71 6.82 12.96
CA THR A 126 -9.05 5.84 14.01
C THR A 126 -8.54 4.44 13.68
N HIS A 127 -8.34 4.13 12.39
CA HIS A 127 -7.87 2.82 11.93
C HIS A 127 -6.76 2.99 10.88
N ALA A 128 -5.70 2.19 11.02
CA ALA A 128 -4.57 2.16 10.10
C ALA A 128 -4.17 0.70 9.83
N GLU A 129 -3.40 0.45 8.76
CA GLU A 129 -3.18 -0.90 8.23
C GLU A 129 -1.69 -1.14 7.94
N PRO A 130 -0.87 -1.52 8.94
CA PRO A 130 0.54 -1.81 8.72
C PRO A 130 0.73 -3.07 7.87
N GLY A 131 1.38 -2.91 6.72
CA GLY A 131 1.82 -4.00 5.85
C GLY A 131 3.33 -4.18 5.90
N HIS A 132 4.06 -3.50 5.01
CA HIS A 132 5.53 -3.55 4.93
C HIS A 132 6.26 -3.18 6.22
N ALA A 133 5.63 -2.41 7.12
CA ALA A 133 6.19 -2.12 8.44
C ALA A 133 6.42 -3.40 9.26
N LEU A 134 5.57 -4.42 9.11
CA LEU A 134 5.71 -5.70 9.82
C LEU A 134 7.04 -6.42 9.51
N THR A 135 7.62 -6.17 8.33
CA THR A 135 8.92 -6.73 7.93
C THR A 135 10.04 -5.68 7.87
N GLY A 136 9.77 -4.46 8.36
CA GLY A 136 10.70 -3.33 8.30
C GLY A 136 11.00 -2.81 6.89
N THR A 137 10.34 -3.35 5.85
CA THR A 137 10.62 -3.06 4.43
C THR A 137 9.87 -1.83 3.92
N ILE A 138 9.88 -0.76 4.72
CA ILE A 138 9.28 0.53 4.39
C ILE A 138 10.35 1.48 3.81
N PRO A 139 10.00 2.37 2.87
CA PRO A 139 10.97 3.33 2.31
C PRO A 139 11.65 4.23 3.35
N ALA A 140 10.98 4.49 4.48
CA ALA A 140 11.54 5.26 5.59
C ALA A 140 12.69 4.54 6.32
N ASN A 141 12.90 3.24 6.09
CA ASN A 141 13.90 2.43 6.78
C ASN A 141 15.13 2.10 5.93
N GLN A 142 15.39 2.87 4.87
CA GLN A 142 16.57 2.66 4.01
C GLN A 142 17.90 2.78 4.78
N GLN A 143 17.94 3.57 5.86
CA GLN A 143 19.11 3.72 6.73
C GLN A 143 19.12 2.70 7.90
N GLY A 144 18.09 1.87 8.03
CA GLY A 144 17.97 0.88 9.11
C GLY A 144 17.75 1.50 10.50
N ASP A 145 17.21 2.72 10.57
CA ASP A 145 17.05 3.52 11.77
C ASP A 145 15.60 3.57 12.30
N GLN A 146 14.66 2.88 11.65
CA GLN A 146 13.28 2.79 12.11
C GLN A 146 13.13 1.75 13.25
N PRO A 147 12.08 1.85 14.08
CA PRO A 147 11.79 0.86 15.12
C PRO A 147 11.64 -0.56 14.55
N GLU A 148 11.03 -0.69 13.38
CA GLU A 148 10.83 -1.96 12.69
C GLU A 148 12.11 -2.43 12.00
N ARG A 149 12.69 -3.52 12.50
CA ARG A 149 13.87 -4.15 11.90
C ARG A 149 13.51 -4.89 10.62
N ILE A 150 14.45 -4.94 9.67
CA ILE A 150 14.32 -5.80 8.48
C ILE A 150 14.16 -7.25 8.93
N ALA A 151 13.06 -7.89 8.51
CA ALA A 151 12.70 -9.24 8.91
C ALA A 151 12.58 -10.21 7.73
N MET A 152 13.00 -9.80 6.53
CA MET A 152 12.96 -10.63 5.33
C MET A 152 14.15 -10.34 4.41
N LEU A 153 14.57 -11.37 3.68
CA LEU A 153 15.51 -11.28 2.57
C LEU A 153 15.04 -12.21 1.45
N TRP A 154 15.56 -12.00 0.24
CA TRP A 154 15.36 -12.91 -0.88
C TRP A 154 16.65 -13.70 -1.12
N LEU A 155 16.52 -15.02 -1.23
CA LEU A 155 17.63 -15.96 -1.43
C LEU A 155 17.45 -16.67 -2.77
N SER A 156 18.50 -16.70 -3.57
CA SER A 156 18.60 -17.42 -4.83
C SER A 156 20.01 -17.98 -5.01
N GLU A 157 20.27 -18.63 -6.15
CA GLU A 157 21.53 -19.29 -6.48
C GLU A 157 22.00 -18.87 -7.89
N ILE A 158 23.31 -18.82 -8.10
CA ILE A 158 23.89 -18.58 -9.44
C ILE A 158 23.58 -19.78 -10.34
N SER A 159 22.84 -19.54 -11.41
CA SER A 159 22.48 -20.53 -12.44
C SER A 159 23.60 -20.74 -13.44
N HIS A 160 24.10 -19.67 -14.04
CA HIS A 160 25.11 -19.73 -15.11
C HIS A 160 25.81 -18.39 -15.33
N HIS A 161 26.82 -18.39 -16.20
CA HIS A 161 27.54 -17.19 -16.65
C HIS A 161 27.31 -16.94 -18.13
N PHE A 162 27.19 -15.68 -18.52
CA PHE A 162 27.12 -15.28 -19.92
C PHE A 162 27.82 -13.94 -20.14
N ARG A 163 28.77 -13.91 -21.07
CA ARG A 163 29.53 -12.71 -21.48
C ARG A 163 30.12 -11.90 -20.30
N GLY A 164 30.67 -12.60 -19.31
CA GLY A 164 31.35 -11.99 -18.16
C GLY A 164 30.45 -11.64 -16.97
N ASP A 165 29.15 -11.87 -17.06
CA ASP A 165 28.19 -11.66 -15.97
C ASP A 165 27.62 -12.96 -15.45
N SER A 166 27.13 -12.93 -14.22
CA SER A 166 26.45 -14.06 -13.57
C SER A 166 24.94 -13.87 -13.60
N TYR A 167 24.21 -14.97 -13.73
CA TYR A 167 22.77 -15.00 -13.75
C TYR A 167 22.27 -15.85 -12.59
N CYS A 168 21.49 -15.28 -11.66
CA CYS A 168 20.82 -16.08 -10.62
C CYS A 168 19.42 -16.47 -11.05
N TYR A 169 18.83 -17.49 -10.44
CA TYR A 169 17.42 -17.83 -10.67
C TYR A 169 16.51 -16.66 -10.24
N GLY A 170 15.59 -16.26 -11.11
CA GLY A 170 14.62 -15.19 -10.82
C GLY A 170 13.32 -15.73 -10.21
N GLY A 171 12.19 -15.13 -10.58
CA GLY A 171 10.86 -15.39 -10.02
C GLY A 171 10.49 -14.52 -8.81
N GLY A 172 11.44 -13.73 -8.32
CA GLY A 172 11.24 -12.78 -7.23
C GLY A 172 11.33 -11.31 -7.65
N TYR A 173 11.51 -11.02 -8.95
CA TYR A 173 11.65 -9.64 -9.40
C TYR A 173 10.34 -8.88 -9.24
N TYR A 174 10.43 -7.69 -8.66
CA TYR A 174 9.31 -6.76 -8.57
C TYR A 174 9.71 -5.42 -9.16
N ARG A 175 9.03 -5.01 -10.22
CA ARG A 175 9.32 -3.80 -11.01
C ARG A 175 9.49 -2.52 -10.18
N ARG A 176 8.72 -2.39 -9.09
CA ARG A 176 8.74 -1.25 -8.17
C ARG A 176 9.57 -1.50 -6.90
N GLY A 177 10.33 -2.60 -6.87
CA GLY A 177 11.07 -3.07 -5.70
C GLY A 177 12.42 -2.41 -5.47
N HIS A 178 12.92 -1.61 -6.43
CA HIS A 178 14.22 -0.93 -6.33
C HIS A 178 15.39 -1.87 -6.00
N ALA A 179 15.35 -3.12 -6.48
CA ALA A 179 16.43 -4.07 -6.29
C ALA A 179 17.70 -3.56 -6.98
N GLN A 180 18.78 -3.40 -6.21
CA GLN A 180 20.04 -2.83 -6.69
C GLN A 180 21.26 -3.64 -6.26
N HIS A 181 21.31 -4.07 -4.99
CA HIS A 181 22.46 -4.76 -4.41
C HIS A 181 22.18 -6.25 -4.24
N ALA A 182 23.22 -7.07 -4.39
CA ALA A 182 23.22 -8.48 -4.01
C ALA A 182 24.50 -8.85 -3.26
N LEU A 183 24.37 -9.83 -2.37
CA LEU A 183 25.49 -10.49 -1.72
C LEU A 183 25.62 -11.89 -2.29
N VAL A 184 26.77 -12.20 -2.87
CA VAL A 184 27.10 -13.54 -3.38
C VAL A 184 28.00 -14.22 -2.36
N PHE A 185 27.55 -15.37 -1.85
CA PHE A 185 28.31 -16.21 -0.93
C PHE A 185 28.95 -17.38 -1.68
N THR A 186 30.27 -17.49 -1.60
CA THR A 186 31.06 -18.61 -2.15
C THR A 186 31.46 -19.54 -0.99
N PRO A 187 30.90 -20.76 -0.90
CA PRO A 187 31.11 -21.63 0.27
C PRO A 187 32.54 -22.15 0.40
N GLU A 188 33.25 -22.36 -0.71
CA GLU A 188 34.61 -22.94 -0.74
C GLU A 188 35.64 -22.10 0.03
N ASN A 189 35.48 -20.78 0.02
CA ASN A 189 36.36 -19.84 0.70
C ASN A 189 35.64 -18.98 1.75
N GLN A 190 34.37 -19.32 2.05
CA GLN A 190 33.48 -18.60 2.96
C GLN A 190 33.41 -17.08 2.70
N LYS A 191 33.56 -16.67 1.44
CA LYS A 191 33.63 -15.26 1.08
C LYS A 191 32.26 -14.74 0.68
N ILE A 192 31.92 -13.55 1.20
CA ILE A 192 30.78 -12.75 0.73
C ILE A 192 31.32 -11.65 -0.16
N THR A 193 30.76 -11.50 -1.36
CA THR A 193 31.10 -10.43 -2.30
C THR A 193 29.83 -9.65 -2.65
N GLU A 194 29.88 -8.33 -2.48
CA GLU A 194 28.80 -7.46 -2.93
C GLU A 194 28.90 -7.21 -4.45
N THR A 195 27.75 -7.20 -5.11
CA THR A 195 27.62 -6.84 -6.52
C THR A 195 26.29 -6.11 -6.77
N ASN A 196 26.15 -5.56 -7.97
CA ASN A 196 24.96 -4.81 -8.37
C ASN A 196 24.16 -5.54 -9.45
N LEU A 197 22.84 -5.40 -9.38
CA LEU A 197 21.90 -5.83 -10.40
C LEU A 197 22.14 -5.00 -11.66
N LYS A 198 22.22 -5.66 -12.82
CA LYS A 198 22.17 -4.95 -14.11
C LYS A 198 20.73 -4.67 -14.49
N THR A 199 20.52 -3.74 -15.42
CA THR A 199 19.19 -3.41 -15.94
C THR A 199 18.40 -4.67 -16.28
N VAL A 200 17.20 -4.77 -15.71
CA VAL A 200 16.25 -5.85 -15.93
C VAL A 200 15.24 -5.40 -16.98
N ASP A 201 14.98 -6.25 -17.97
CA ASP A 201 13.85 -6.07 -18.89
C ASP A 201 12.56 -6.45 -18.16
N ASP A 202 11.63 -5.50 -18.05
CA ASP A 202 10.34 -5.68 -17.36
C ASP A 202 9.24 -6.22 -18.28
N SER A 203 9.55 -6.47 -19.56
CA SER A 203 8.62 -7.00 -20.55
C SER A 203 8.63 -8.54 -20.65
N SER A 204 9.74 -9.18 -20.30
CA SER A 204 9.93 -10.63 -20.35
C SER A 204 9.79 -11.30 -18.97
N ILE A 205 9.51 -12.60 -18.95
CA ILE A 205 9.51 -13.40 -17.71
C ILE A 205 10.93 -13.44 -17.13
N ASP A 206 11.06 -13.20 -15.84
CA ASP A 206 12.32 -13.15 -15.09
C ASP A 206 12.82 -14.55 -14.70
N TYR A 207 13.06 -15.44 -15.68
CA TYR A 207 13.65 -16.76 -15.39
C TYR A 207 14.99 -16.66 -14.67
N THR A 208 15.79 -15.65 -15.04
CA THR A 208 17.06 -15.34 -14.39
C THR A 208 17.29 -13.83 -14.30
N LEU A 209 18.05 -13.40 -13.31
CA LEU A 209 18.45 -12.00 -13.10
C LEU A 209 19.96 -11.85 -13.26
N ARG A 210 20.37 -10.78 -13.96
CA ARG A 210 21.77 -10.54 -14.36
C ARG A 210 22.49 -9.66 -13.35
N TRP A 211 23.64 -10.12 -12.87
CA TRP A 211 24.48 -9.43 -11.90
C TRP A 211 25.88 -9.17 -12.46
N GLN A 212 26.49 -8.07 -12.05
CA GLN A 212 27.82 -7.70 -12.54
C GLN A 212 28.87 -8.71 -12.06
N ALA A 213 29.78 -9.07 -12.98
CA ALA A 213 30.90 -10.00 -12.79
C ALA A 213 30.50 -11.49 -12.73
N SER A 214 31.52 -12.34 -12.93
CA SER A 214 31.40 -13.80 -12.88
C SER A 214 31.87 -14.31 -11.52
N PHE A 215 30.97 -14.95 -10.77
CA PHE A 215 31.28 -15.56 -9.48
C PHE A 215 31.40 -17.07 -9.65
N ARG A 216 32.52 -17.64 -9.22
CA ARG A 216 32.75 -19.09 -9.19
C ARG A 216 32.68 -19.59 -7.77
#